data_AF-A0A504M9U5-F1
#
_entry.id   AF-A0A504M9U5-F1
#
_cell.length_a   1.000
_cell.length_b   1.000
_cell.length_c   1.000
_cell.angle_alpha   90.00
_cell.angle_beta   90.00
_cell.angle_gamma   90.00
#
_symmetry.space_group_name_H-M   'P 1'
#
loop_
_entity.id
_entity.type
_entity.pdbx_description
1 polymer ?
#
loop_
_entity_poly.entity_id
_entity_poly.type
_entity_poly.pdbx_seq_one_letter_code
_entity_poly.pdbx_strand_id
1 'polypeptide(L)'
;MSGNLTPALCRAGRGLLNWTQVRLAAKAGISEGTVRDFESGLRIPSAGKLSLIPRALHAQGVIFIPEGPGVRLKGSDAAIRRRQGRARPMERLLPSRPNVARSTGTIAGLTNRLHGSSASTPLGSPAMKRAADLPRPEDA
;
A
#
# COMPACT_ATOMS: atom_id res chain seq x y z
N MET A 1 -5.22 11.32 18.46
CA MET A 1 -4.73 10.19 17.65
C MET A 1 -3.26 9.95 18.00
N SER A 2 -3.01 9.19 19.06
CA SER A 2 -1.65 8.74 19.40
C SER A 2 -1.58 7.26 19.09
N GLY A 3 -1.31 6.92 17.82
CA GLY A 3 -0.88 5.56 17.50
C GLY A 3 0.42 5.31 18.25
N ASN A 4 0.50 4.22 19.01
CA ASN A 4 1.67 3.88 19.82
C ASN A 4 2.93 3.95 18.96
N LEU A 5 3.84 4.89 19.26
CA LEU A 5 5.12 4.95 18.58
C LEU A 5 5.91 3.69 18.96
N THR A 6 6.19 2.85 17.96
CA THR A 6 7.05 1.68 18.15
C THR A 6 8.51 2.01 17.82
N PRO A 7 9.48 1.27 18.39
CA PRO A 7 10.90 1.45 18.05
C PRO A 7 11.17 1.34 16.55
N ALA A 8 10.49 0.41 15.87
CA ALA A 8 10.60 0.22 14.43
C ALA A 8 10.11 1.46 13.63
N LEU A 9 8.99 2.06 14.03
CA LEU A 9 8.46 3.27 13.40
C LEU A 9 9.38 4.48 13.62
N CYS A 10 10.01 4.58 14.79
CA CYS A 10 11.01 5.62 15.06
C CYS A 10 12.21 5.50 14.10
N ARG A 11 12.79 4.30 13.98
CA ARG A 11 13.90 4.04 13.05
C ARG A 11 13.50 4.32 11.60
N ALA A 12 12.30 3.90 11.19
CA ALA A 12 11.80 4.15 9.84
C ALA A 12 11.64 5.66 9.56
N GLY A 13 11.04 6.42 10.50
CA GLY A 13 10.88 7.87 10.36
C GLY A 13 12.23 8.58 10.29
N ARG A 14 13.20 8.13 11.10
CA ARG A 14 14.58 8.62 11.07
C ARG A 14 15.27 8.31 9.74
N GLY A 15 15.07 7.09 9.20
CA GLY A 15 15.57 6.67 7.90
C GLY A 15 15.03 7.52 6.75
N LEU A 16 13.73 7.85 6.76
CA LEU A 16 13.13 8.73 5.75
C LEU A 16 13.75 10.13 5.70
N LEU A 17 14.17 10.66 6.85
CA LEU A 17 14.82 11.96 6.95
C LEU A 17 16.35 11.89 6.83
N ASN A 18 16.92 10.69 6.70
CA ASN A 18 18.35 10.42 6.77
C ASN A 18 19.02 11.05 8.01
N TRP A 19 18.36 10.93 9.17
CA TRP A 19 18.80 11.53 10.43
C TRP A 19 19.64 10.55 11.27
N THR A 20 20.55 11.08 12.08
CA THR A 20 21.24 10.32 13.15
C THR A 20 20.42 10.33 14.44
N GLN A 21 20.73 9.44 15.39
CA GLN A 21 20.08 9.43 16.71
C GLN A 21 20.29 10.75 17.47
N VAL A 22 21.52 11.29 17.42
CA VAL A 22 21.88 12.61 17.96
C VAL A 22 21.01 13.72 17.36
N ARG A 23 20.81 13.72 16.04
CA ARG A 23 20.01 14.75 15.37
C ARG A 23 18.53 14.67 15.76
N LEU A 24 17.98 13.46 15.87
CA LEU A 24 16.62 13.25 16.35
C LEU A 24 16.48 13.73 17.81
N ALA A 25 17.43 13.39 18.66
CA ALA A 25 17.47 13.81 20.06
C ALA A 25 17.47 15.35 20.20
N ALA A 26 18.34 16.03 19.45
CA ALA A 26 18.41 17.49 19.40
C ALA A 26 17.10 18.14 18.92
N LYS A 27 16.45 17.56 17.90
CA LYS A 27 15.18 18.08 17.36
C LYS A 27 13.98 17.80 18.26
N ALA A 28 14.00 16.70 19.01
CA ALA A 28 12.95 16.35 19.97
C ALA A 28 13.17 16.95 21.37
N GLY A 29 14.34 17.53 21.66
CA GLY A 29 14.67 18.11 22.96
C GLY A 29 14.86 17.05 24.06
N ILE A 30 15.40 15.88 23.70
CA ILE A 30 15.67 14.77 24.62
C ILE A 30 17.13 14.33 24.52
N SER A 31 17.62 13.51 25.45
CA SER A 31 18.98 12.98 25.39
C SER A 31 19.12 11.89 24.33
N GLU A 32 20.31 11.79 23.72
CA GLU A 32 20.63 10.73 22.76
C GLU A 32 20.43 9.34 23.35
N GLY A 33 20.88 9.12 24.59
CA GLY A 33 20.69 7.84 25.29
C GLY A 33 19.21 7.43 25.38
N THR A 34 18.31 8.40 25.58
CA THR A 34 16.86 8.12 25.60
C THR A 34 16.36 7.64 24.24
N VAL A 35 16.84 8.24 23.14
CA VAL A 35 16.49 7.80 21.78
C VAL A 35 17.05 6.41 21.50
N ARG A 36 18.30 6.17 21.86
CA ARG A 36 18.98 4.88 21.66
C ARG A 36 18.29 3.75 22.43
N ASP A 37 18.00 3.95 23.70
CA ASP A 37 17.33 2.95 24.55
C ASP A 37 15.90 2.66 24.09
N PHE A 38 15.23 3.67 23.54
CA PHE A 38 13.91 3.50 22.93
C PHE A 38 14.00 2.75 21.60
N GLU A 39 14.92 3.14 20.70
CA GLU A 39 15.12 2.46 19.41
C GLU A 39 15.56 1.00 19.58
N SER A 40 16.29 0.66 20.65
CA SER A 40 16.68 -0.73 20.96
C SER A 40 15.57 -1.54 21.64
N GLY A 41 14.50 -0.89 22.11
CA GLY A 41 13.45 -1.53 22.89
C GLY A 41 13.85 -1.88 24.32
N LEU A 42 15.03 -1.42 24.78
CA LEU A 42 15.54 -1.68 26.12
C LEU A 42 14.70 -0.95 27.19
N ARG A 43 14.22 0.25 26.88
CA ARG A 43 13.44 1.06 27.81
C ARG A 43 12.38 1.88 27.10
N ILE A 44 11.20 1.98 27.70
CA ILE A 44 10.14 2.89 27.26
C ILE A 44 10.29 4.21 28.02
N PRO A 45 10.57 5.34 27.34
CA PRO A 45 10.60 6.66 27.97
C PRO A 45 9.26 7.01 28.62
N SER A 46 9.27 7.88 29.63
CA SER A 46 8.05 8.47 30.20
C SER A 46 7.16 9.05 29.08
N ALA A 47 5.83 8.91 29.23
CA ALA A 47 4.84 9.32 28.23
C ALA A 47 5.06 10.75 27.70
N GLY A 48 5.49 11.68 28.56
CA GLY A 48 5.83 13.04 28.14
C GLY A 48 6.95 13.09 27.10
N LYS A 49 8.05 12.37 27.35
CA LYS A 49 9.19 12.30 26.42
C LYS A 49 8.83 11.51 25.15
N LEU A 50 8.03 10.45 25.29
CA LEU A 50 7.62 9.62 24.17
C LEU A 50 6.77 10.39 23.15
N SER A 51 6.00 11.39 23.59
CA SER A 51 5.22 12.28 22.72
C SER A 51 6.07 13.28 21.90
N LEU A 52 7.30 13.58 22.34
CA LEU A 52 8.18 14.54 21.67
C LEU A 52 8.79 13.97 20.39
N ILE A 53 9.10 12.66 20.37
CA ILE A 53 9.68 11.98 19.21
C ILE A 53 8.79 12.05 17.97
N PRO A 54 7.51 11.58 18.00
CA PRO A 54 6.66 11.62 16.83
C PRO A 54 6.32 13.07 16.43
N ARG A 55 6.26 14.00 17.40
CA ARG A 55 6.07 15.42 17.13
C ARG A 55 7.24 16.04 16.35
N ALA A 56 8.48 15.72 16.71
CA ALA A 56 9.68 16.20 16.01
C ALA A 56 9.75 15.67 14.57
N LEU A 57 9.44 14.38 14.38
CA LEU A 57 9.38 13.75 13.05
C LEU A 57 8.25 14.35 12.20
N HIS A 58 7.07 14.55 12.78
CA HIS A 58 5.94 15.15 12.09
C HIS A 58 6.19 16.60 11.68
N ALA A 59 6.89 17.38 12.51
CA ALA A 59 7.29 18.74 12.18
C ALA A 59 8.21 18.84 10.94
N GLN A 60 8.85 17.74 10.53
CA GLN A 60 9.71 17.67 9.34
C GLN A 60 9.05 16.94 8.18
N GLY A 61 7.75 16.68 8.27
CA GLY A 61 6.95 16.09 7.20
C GLY A 61 6.86 14.57 7.23
N VAL A 62 7.32 13.88 8.29
CA VAL A 62 7.06 12.44 8.45
C VAL A 62 5.65 12.23 8.97
N ILE A 63 4.85 11.44 8.27
CA ILE A 63 3.47 11.09 8.64
C ILE A 63 3.45 9.60 9.00
N PHE A 64 2.89 9.28 10.16
CA PHE A 64 2.63 7.90 10.58
C PHE A 64 1.32 7.41 9.98
N ILE A 65 1.33 6.19 9.44
CA ILE A 65 0.14 5.58 8.81
C ILE A 65 -0.76 5.03 9.93
N PRO A 66 -2.04 5.42 10.00
CA PRO A 66 -2.94 4.96 11.05
C PRO A 66 -3.35 3.49 10.88
N GLU A 67 -3.40 3.02 9.63
CA GLU A 67 -3.90 1.70 9.24
C GLU A 67 -2.85 0.58 9.30
N GLY A 68 -1.62 0.86 9.73
CA GLY A 68 -0.57 -0.15 9.82
C GLY A 68 0.81 0.37 10.22
N PRO A 69 1.79 -0.53 10.39
CA PRO A 69 3.16 -0.15 10.72
C PRO A 69 3.84 0.51 9.51
N GLY A 70 3.72 1.83 9.38
CA GLY A 70 4.39 2.57 8.33
C GLY A 70 4.55 4.05 8.59
N VAL A 71 5.50 4.64 7.88
CA VAL A 71 5.77 6.09 7.82
C VAL A 71 5.92 6.53 6.37
N ARG A 72 5.54 7.76 6.07
CA ARG A 72 5.72 8.38 4.74
C ARG A 72 6.11 9.84 4.86
N LEU A 73 6.72 10.40 3.81
CA LEU A 73 6.97 11.83 3.71
C LEU A 73 5.76 12.57 3.11
N LYS A 74 5.44 13.73 3.67
CA LYS A 74 4.43 14.64 3.13
C LYS A 74 4.89 15.12 1.75
N GLY A 75 4.12 14.80 0.71
CA GLY A 75 4.37 15.25 -0.66
C GLY A 75 5.10 14.28 -1.58
N SER A 76 5.62 13.14 -1.08
CA SER A 76 6.20 12.10 -1.95
C SER A 76 5.15 11.46 -2.88
N ASP A 77 3.91 11.35 -2.42
CA ASP A 77 2.78 10.80 -3.18
C ASP A 77 2.46 11.61 -4.45
N ALA A 78 2.57 12.93 -4.39
CA ALA A 78 2.32 13.82 -5.53
C ALA A 78 3.41 13.69 -6.61
N ALA A 79 4.66 13.44 -6.22
CA ALA A 79 5.76 13.23 -7.15
C ALA A 79 5.62 11.88 -7.89
N ILE A 80 5.22 10.82 -7.19
CA ILE A 80 4.98 9.50 -7.78
C ILE A 80 3.78 9.53 -8.75
N ARG A 81 2.66 10.13 -8.35
CA ARG A 81 1.47 10.28 -9.22
C ARG A 81 1.77 11.05 -10.49
N ARG A 82 2.61 12.09 -10.44
CA ARG A 82 3.04 12.83 -11.64
C ARG A 82 3.84 11.96 -12.61
N ARG A 83 4.64 11.00 -12.11
CA ARG A 83 5.38 10.07 -12.97
C ARG A 83 4.49 8.97 -13.56
N GLN A 84 3.46 8.53 -12.83
CA GLN A 84 2.53 7.48 -13.28
C GLN A 84 1.36 8.04 -14.12
N GLY A 85 1.07 9.33 -14.04
CA GLY A 85 -0.03 10.02 -14.72
C GLY A 85 0.27 10.54 -16.12
N ARG A 86 0.79 9.69 -17.02
CA ARG A 86 0.69 9.92 -18.49
C ARG A 86 0.07 8.71 -19.20
N ALA A 87 -0.95 8.11 -18.61
CA ALA A 87 -2.01 7.54 -19.43
C ALA A 87 -2.88 8.72 -19.88
N ARG A 88 -2.74 9.15 -21.13
CA ARG A 88 -3.72 10.05 -21.74
C ARG A 88 -5.07 9.33 -21.63
N PRO A 89 -6.15 9.97 -21.15
CA PRO A 89 -7.46 9.44 -21.48
C PRO A 89 -7.51 9.45 -23.00
N MET A 90 -7.56 8.26 -23.61
CA MET A 90 -7.78 8.12 -25.04
C MET A 90 -9.14 8.76 -25.28
N GLU A 91 -9.14 10.03 -25.68
CA GLU A 91 -10.29 10.73 -26.24
C GLU A 91 -10.89 9.74 -27.24
N ARG A 92 -12.04 9.20 -26.83
CA ARG A 92 -12.78 8.17 -27.52
C ARG A 92 -12.96 8.67 -28.95
N LEU A 93 -12.25 8.04 -29.89
CA LEU A 93 -12.45 8.20 -31.31
C LEU A 93 -13.94 7.95 -31.57
N LEU A 94 -14.73 9.01 -31.61
CA LEU A 94 -16.09 8.97 -32.08
C LEU A 94 -15.97 8.61 -33.57
N PRO A 95 -16.52 7.47 -34.03
CA PRO A 95 -16.62 7.28 -35.47
C PRO A 95 -17.46 8.43 -36.02
N SER A 96 -16.88 9.16 -36.99
CA SER A 96 -17.59 10.15 -37.79
C SER A 96 -18.97 9.62 -38.15
N ARG A 97 -20.01 10.36 -37.76
CA ARG A 97 -21.40 10.03 -38.07
C ARG A 97 -21.51 9.64 -39.55
N PRO A 98 -22.00 8.44 -39.91
CA PRO A 98 -22.30 8.16 -41.30
C PRO A 98 -23.54 8.99 -41.69
N ASN A 99 -23.35 9.85 -42.71
CA ASN A 99 -24.43 10.47 -43.43
C ASN A 99 -24.96 9.46 -44.44
N VAL A 100 -26.14 8.87 -44.21
CA VAL A 100 -26.95 8.29 -45.29
C VAL A 100 -28.43 8.60 -45.05
N ALA A 101 -29.00 9.09 -46.15
CA ALA A 101 -30.34 9.58 -46.33
C ALA A 101 -31.43 8.51 -46.11
N ARG A 102 -32.63 9.04 -45.83
CA ARG A 102 -33.91 8.37 -45.99
C ARG A 102 -33.97 7.57 -47.29
N SER A 103 -34.38 6.31 -47.22
CA SER A 103 -35.16 5.69 -48.29
C SER A 103 -36.01 4.55 -47.73
N THR A 104 -37.20 4.47 -48.30
CA THR A 104 -38.39 3.66 -48.07
C THR A 104 -38.19 2.16 -48.25
N GLY A 105 -38.99 1.33 -47.55
CA GLY A 105 -39.32 -0.02 -48.02
C GLY A 105 -39.56 -1.07 -46.94
N THR A 106 -40.84 -1.28 -46.60
CA THR A 106 -41.55 -2.58 -46.59
C THR A 106 -40.96 -3.82 -45.90
N ILE A 107 -41.78 -4.30 -44.94
CA ILE A 107 -42.00 -5.60 -44.28
C ILE A 107 -41.39 -6.92 -44.83
N ALA A 108 -41.15 -7.85 -43.89
CA ALA A 108 -41.26 -9.33 -43.93
C ALA A 108 -40.08 -9.94 -43.16
N GLY A 109 -40.23 -10.44 -41.94
CA GLY A 109 -40.85 -11.72 -41.64
C GLY A 109 -39.93 -12.87 -42.06
N LEU A 110 -39.20 -13.51 -41.13
CA LEU A 110 -39.10 -14.97 -41.04
C LEU A 110 -38.31 -15.41 -39.79
N THR A 111 -38.74 -16.55 -39.27
CA THR A 111 -38.40 -17.18 -37.99
C THR A 111 -37.25 -18.19 -38.13
N ASN A 112 -36.92 -18.83 -37.00
CA ASN A 112 -36.23 -20.12 -36.80
C ASN A 112 -34.76 -20.00 -36.31
N ARG A 113 -34.35 -20.37 -35.08
CA ARG A 113 -34.56 -21.51 -34.15
C ARG A 113 -33.70 -22.76 -34.47
N LEU A 114 -33.00 -23.22 -33.41
CA LEU A 114 -32.26 -24.49 -33.20
C LEU A 114 -30.93 -24.60 -33.96
N HIS A 115 -29.80 -24.98 -33.37
CA HIS A 115 -29.45 -26.18 -32.58
C HIS A 115 -28.37 -25.78 -31.53
N GLY A 116 -28.17 -26.39 -30.35
CA GLY A 116 -28.34 -27.78 -29.96
C GLY A 116 -26.99 -28.52 -29.96
N SER A 117 -26.22 -28.47 -28.87
CA SER A 117 -25.34 -29.57 -28.38
C SER A 117 -24.58 -29.10 -27.14
N SER A 118 -24.84 -29.69 -25.96
CA SER A 118 -24.17 -30.90 -25.42
C SER A 118 -22.73 -30.58 -24.98
N ALA A 119 -22.22 -30.98 -23.82
CA ALA A 119 -22.71 -31.66 -22.64
C ALA A 119 -21.52 -31.68 -21.65
N SER A 120 -21.82 -32.10 -20.43
CA SER A 120 -20.91 -32.77 -19.49
C SER A 120 -20.24 -31.91 -18.41
N THR A 121 -20.65 -32.23 -17.19
CA THR A 121 -20.22 -31.70 -15.90
C THR A 121 -19.34 -32.78 -15.21
N PRO A 122 -19.03 -32.70 -13.90
CA PRO A 122 -17.70 -32.51 -13.33
C PRO A 122 -17.13 -33.82 -12.74
N LEU A 123 -15.93 -33.78 -12.14
CA LEU A 123 -15.58 -34.41 -10.83
C LEU A 123 -14.07 -34.33 -10.60
N GLY A 124 -13.64 -33.97 -9.38
CA GLY A 124 -12.27 -34.20 -8.93
C GLY A 124 -11.69 -33.20 -7.92
N SER A 125 -12.30 -33.09 -6.74
CA SER A 125 -11.59 -32.74 -5.48
C SER A 125 -11.52 -34.01 -4.62
N PRO A 126 -10.85 -34.11 -3.45
CA PRO A 126 -9.76 -33.32 -2.83
C PRO A 126 -8.59 -34.23 -2.32
N ALA A 127 -7.46 -33.67 -1.87
CA ALA A 127 -6.59 -34.37 -0.90
C ALA A 127 -5.71 -33.40 -0.08
N MET A 128 -6.05 -33.30 1.21
CA MET A 128 -5.19 -32.82 2.31
C MET A 128 -4.19 -33.91 2.72
N LYS A 129 -3.01 -33.50 3.20
CA LYS A 129 -2.26 -33.94 4.42
C LYS A 129 -0.80 -33.45 4.27
N ARG A 130 -0.28 -32.50 5.05
CA ARG A 130 0.03 -32.40 6.50
C ARG A 130 1.33 -33.14 6.89
N ALA A 131 2.12 -32.48 7.76
CA ALA A 131 3.34 -32.89 8.49
C ALA A 131 4.64 -32.30 7.88
N ALA A 132 5.24 -31.30 8.56
CA ALA A 132 6.31 -31.44 9.57
C ALA A 132 7.64 -31.81 8.88
N ASP A 133 8.71 -31.01 8.93
CA ASP A 133 9.49 -30.75 10.13
C ASP A 133 10.42 -29.53 9.92
N LEU A 134 10.59 -28.71 10.95
CA LEU A 134 11.62 -27.66 11.03
C LEU A 134 12.83 -28.20 11.84
N PRO A 135 13.99 -27.54 11.79
CA PRO A 135 15.31 -28.17 11.76
C PRO A 135 15.98 -28.32 13.13
N ARG A 136 17.15 -28.99 13.12
CA ARG A 136 18.48 -28.60 13.68
C ARG A 136 19.30 -29.85 14.03
N PRO A 137 20.57 -29.76 14.47
CA PRO A 137 21.64 -28.78 14.21
C PRO A 137 22.88 -29.48 13.62
N GLU A 138 23.59 -28.84 12.69
CA GLU A 138 24.93 -29.33 12.32
C GLU A 138 25.90 -29.22 13.51
N ASP A 139 26.17 -30.38 14.11
CA ASP A 139 27.48 -30.96 14.38
C ASP A 139 28.60 -30.05 14.90
N ALA A 140 28.87 -30.24 16.20
CA ALA A 140 30.19 -30.34 16.84
C ALA A 140 31.20 -29.18 16.72
#